data_AF-A0AB35B9E5-F1
#
_entry.id   AF-A0AB35B9E5-F1
#
_cell.length_a   1.000
_cell.length_b   1.000
_cell.length_c   1.000
_cell.angle_alpha   90.00
_cell.angle_beta   90.00
_cell.angle_gamma   90.00
#
_symmetry.space_group_name_H-M   'P 1'
#
loop_
_entity.id
_entity.type
_entity.pdbx_description
1 polymer ?
#
loop_
_entity_poly.entity_id
_entity_poly.type
_entity_poly.pdbx_seq_one_letter_code
_entity_poly.pdbx_strand_id
1 'polypeptide(L)'
;MLRVAVPNKGSLSESAAEILDEAGYRRRTDSRDLTVLDPANQVEFFFLRPKDIAIYVGSGELDLGITGRDLALDSGAPVSERLSLGFGRSSFRYAAPAGKDWSPADLAGLRIATSYPNLVRRDLAARGIEATVIRLDGAVEISIQLGVADAIADVVGSGRTLRQHNLVAFGESLCDSEGVLIQREGSDGTDKARNQLIARVQGVVFAQQYLMLDYDCPRGLLDEALRITPGLESPTISPLADEAWVAIRALVPRKVSNDVMDQLAEIGAKAILASDIRSCRAF
;
A
#
# COMPACT_ATOMS: atom_id res chain seq x y z
N MET A 1 26.75 2.12 0.05
CA MET A 1 25.85 0.96 0.12
C MET A 1 24.59 1.42 0.80
N LEU A 2 23.42 1.24 0.18
CA LEU A 2 22.15 1.61 0.80
C LEU A 2 21.71 0.58 1.84
N ARG A 3 21.05 1.04 2.88
CA ARG A 3 20.48 0.19 3.93
C ARG A 3 18.97 0.36 3.98
N VAL A 4 18.24 -0.74 3.83
CA VAL A 4 16.78 -0.72 3.66
C VAL A 4 16.13 -1.62 4.70
N ALA A 5 15.21 -1.07 5.50
CA ALA A 5 14.38 -1.85 6.42
C ALA A 5 13.19 -2.50 5.70
N VAL A 6 12.96 -3.78 5.99
CA VAL A 6 11.83 -4.57 5.48
C VAL A 6 11.11 -5.23 6.66
N PRO A 7 9.76 -5.32 6.66
CA PRO A 7 9.02 -6.04 7.68
C PRO A 7 9.42 -7.52 7.74
N ASN A 8 9.78 -8.01 8.92
CA ASN A 8 10.19 -9.42 9.11
C ASN A 8 9.03 -10.39 9.29
N LYS A 9 7.83 -9.88 9.63
CA LYS A 9 6.62 -10.64 9.90
C LYS A 9 5.37 -9.77 9.73
N GLY A 10 4.21 -10.42 9.81
CA GLY A 10 2.92 -9.76 9.70
C GLY A 10 2.47 -9.57 8.25
N SER A 11 1.31 -8.96 8.07
CA SER A 11 0.62 -8.84 6.78
C SER A 11 1.40 -8.08 5.70
N LEU A 12 2.36 -7.23 6.08
CA LEU A 12 3.16 -6.46 5.13
C LEU A 12 4.41 -7.19 4.64
N SER A 13 4.85 -8.26 5.33
CA SER A 13 6.18 -8.85 5.09
C SER A 13 6.32 -9.50 3.71
N GLU A 14 5.32 -10.28 3.30
CA GLU A 14 5.36 -11.01 2.03
C GLU A 14 5.27 -10.05 0.85
N SER A 15 4.26 -9.16 0.85
CA SER A 15 4.10 -8.15 -0.21
C SER A 15 5.30 -7.19 -0.31
N ALA A 16 5.93 -6.83 0.82
CA ALA A 16 7.15 -6.02 0.82
C ALA A 16 8.37 -6.78 0.25
N ALA A 17 8.45 -8.09 0.44
CA ALA A 17 9.51 -8.90 -0.16
C ALA A 17 9.27 -9.11 -1.66
N GLU A 18 8.02 -9.33 -2.06
CA GLU A 18 7.60 -9.51 -3.45
C GLU A 18 7.86 -8.25 -4.29
N ILE A 19 7.45 -7.07 -3.81
CA ILE A 19 7.69 -5.81 -4.53
C ILE A 19 9.19 -5.51 -4.73
N LEU A 20 10.05 -5.92 -3.79
CA LEU A 20 11.49 -5.78 -3.91
C LEU A 20 12.08 -6.79 -4.91
N ASP A 21 11.58 -8.03 -4.93
CA ASP A 21 11.96 -9.03 -5.92
C ASP A 21 11.56 -8.61 -7.34
N GLU A 22 10.33 -8.11 -7.53
CA GLU A 22 9.86 -7.59 -8.81
C GLU A 22 10.67 -6.36 -9.27
N ALA A 23 11.17 -5.57 -8.31
CA ALA A 23 12.09 -4.45 -8.56
C ALA A 23 13.54 -4.89 -8.86
N GLY A 24 13.81 -6.21 -8.84
CA GLY A 24 15.10 -6.80 -9.21
C GLY A 24 16.13 -6.87 -8.07
N TYR A 25 15.68 -6.85 -6.81
CA TYR A 25 16.55 -6.99 -5.64
C TYR A 25 16.63 -8.43 -5.15
N ARG A 26 17.75 -8.78 -4.52
CA ARG A 26 17.97 -10.12 -3.97
C ARG A 26 16.93 -10.48 -2.90
N ARG A 27 16.25 -11.60 -3.11
CA ARG A 27 15.32 -12.19 -2.12
C ARG A 27 16.03 -12.77 -0.91
N ARG A 28 15.32 -12.71 0.23
CA ARG A 28 15.65 -13.48 1.43
C ARG A 28 15.32 -14.97 1.21
N THR A 29 16.31 -15.84 1.43
CA THR A 29 16.17 -17.28 1.25
C THR A 29 15.74 -18.00 2.52
N ASP A 30 16.22 -17.58 3.69
CA ASP A 30 15.78 -18.10 4.99
C ASP A 30 15.08 -17.01 5.80
N SER A 31 13.86 -17.30 6.26
CA SER A 31 13.09 -16.40 7.14
C SER A 31 13.79 -16.03 8.45
N ARG A 32 14.77 -16.84 8.90
CA ARG A 32 15.59 -16.60 10.10
C ARG A 32 16.69 -15.57 9.86
N ASP A 33 17.08 -15.35 8.60
CA ASP A 33 18.07 -14.33 8.26
C ASP A 33 17.47 -12.95 8.50
N LEU A 34 18.14 -12.19 9.36
CA LEU A 34 17.76 -10.81 9.67
C LEU A 34 18.40 -9.80 8.71
N THR A 35 19.35 -10.24 7.88
CA THR A 35 20.01 -9.40 6.89
C THR A 35 20.16 -10.13 5.55
N VAL A 36 20.07 -9.38 4.46
CA VAL A 36 20.36 -9.88 3.10
C VAL A 36 21.23 -8.86 2.39
N LEU A 37 22.45 -9.25 2.06
CA LEU A 37 23.36 -8.43 1.26
C LEU A 37 23.12 -8.70 -0.23
N ASP A 38 22.95 -7.63 -1.00
CA ASP A 38 22.86 -7.62 -2.47
C ASP A 38 24.05 -6.87 -3.06
N PRO A 39 25.19 -7.55 -3.32
CA PRO A 39 26.38 -6.92 -3.88
C PRO A 39 26.16 -6.35 -5.29
N ALA A 40 25.27 -6.95 -6.08
CA ALA A 40 25.01 -6.51 -7.45
C ALA A 40 24.31 -5.15 -7.47
N ASN A 41 23.41 -4.91 -6.53
CA ASN A 41 22.69 -3.65 -6.40
C ASN A 41 23.27 -2.68 -5.36
N GLN A 42 24.32 -3.09 -4.60
CA GLN A 42 24.92 -2.30 -3.52
C GLN A 42 23.90 -1.90 -2.43
N VAL A 43 23.03 -2.85 -2.07
CA VAL A 43 21.99 -2.70 -1.05
C VAL A 43 22.13 -3.79 0.02
N GLU A 44 21.87 -3.42 1.26
CA GLU A 44 21.71 -4.34 2.38
C GLU A 44 20.31 -4.20 2.97
N PHE A 45 19.57 -5.30 3.00
CA PHE A 45 18.22 -5.35 3.58
C PHE A 45 18.27 -5.83 5.02
N PHE A 46 17.53 -5.17 5.89
CA PHE A 46 17.39 -5.49 7.31
C PHE A 46 15.94 -5.86 7.62
N PHE A 47 15.71 -7.06 8.12
CA PHE A 47 14.37 -7.57 8.41
C PHE A 47 14.00 -7.28 9.87
N LEU A 48 13.17 -6.24 10.07
CA LEU A 48 12.86 -5.67 11.39
C LEU A 48 11.38 -5.81 11.74
N ARG A 49 11.05 -5.59 13.01
CA ARG A 49 9.65 -5.55 13.45
C ARG A 49 8.96 -4.33 12.81
N PRO A 50 7.75 -4.46 12.23
CA PRO A 50 7.08 -3.36 11.53
C PRO A 50 6.97 -2.05 12.34
N LYS A 51 6.64 -2.16 13.64
CA LYS A 51 6.51 -1.04 14.59
C LYS A 51 7.81 -0.24 14.77
N ASP A 52 8.97 -0.86 14.55
CA ASP A 52 10.26 -0.24 14.83
C ASP A 52 10.88 0.40 13.58
N ILE A 53 10.41 0.03 12.37
CA ILE A 53 11.02 0.43 11.09
C ILE A 53 11.13 1.95 10.95
N ALA A 54 10.05 2.69 11.25
CA ALA A 54 10.07 4.14 11.14
C ALA A 54 11.10 4.79 12.06
N ILE A 55 11.29 4.24 13.27
CA ILE A 55 12.30 4.69 14.23
C ILE A 55 13.71 4.42 13.69
N TYR A 56 13.97 3.22 13.16
CA TYR A 56 15.29 2.88 12.59
C TYR A 56 15.65 3.75 11.38
N VAL A 57 14.67 4.16 10.57
CA VAL A 57 14.89 5.07 9.43
C VAL A 57 15.09 6.51 9.90
N GLY A 58 14.21 7.01 10.77
CA GLY A 58 14.22 8.40 11.23
C GLY A 58 15.39 8.73 12.17
N SER A 59 15.79 7.79 13.02
CA SER A 59 16.77 8.02 14.09
C SER A 59 18.03 7.17 13.99
N GLY A 60 18.06 6.18 13.08
CA GLY A 60 19.19 5.28 12.90
C GLY A 60 20.03 5.60 11.68
N GLU A 61 20.69 4.56 11.15
CA GLU A 61 21.54 4.63 9.96
C GLU A 61 20.89 4.00 8.72
N LEU A 62 19.59 3.69 8.76
CA LEU A 62 18.87 3.17 7.59
C LEU A 62 18.42 4.32 6.69
N ASP A 63 18.55 4.12 5.38
CA ASP A 63 18.23 5.14 4.37
C ASP A 63 16.74 5.11 4.01
N LEU A 64 16.18 3.90 3.94
CA LEU A 64 14.80 3.64 3.52
C LEU A 64 14.16 2.56 4.39
N GLY A 65 12.84 2.52 4.42
CA GLY A 65 12.10 1.43 5.04
C GLY A 65 10.71 1.23 4.44
N ILE A 66 10.22 0.00 4.50
CA ILE A 66 8.83 -0.34 4.16
C ILE A 66 8.07 -0.61 5.46
N THR A 67 6.97 0.11 5.70
CA THR A 67 6.10 -0.11 6.88
C THR A 67 4.66 0.32 6.57
N GLY A 68 3.76 0.22 7.55
CA GLY A 68 2.40 0.77 7.45
C GLY A 68 2.38 2.27 7.70
N ARG A 69 1.53 3.02 6.98
CA ARG A 69 1.37 4.47 7.18
C ARG A 69 0.97 4.80 8.62
N ASP A 70 0.03 4.06 9.18
CA ASP A 70 -0.38 4.11 10.59
C ASP A 70 0.81 3.94 11.57
N LEU A 71 1.65 2.93 11.34
CA LEU A 71 2.84 2.65 12.15
C LEU A 71 3.87 3.80 12.04
N ALA A 72 4.10 4.32 10.84
CA ALA A 72 4.98 5.46 10.63
C ALA A 72 4.46 6.70 11.37
N LEU A 73 3.17 7.01 11.25
CA LEU A 73 2.55 8.15 11.93
C LEU A 73 2.58 8.01 13.45
N ASP A 74 2.31 6.83 13.99
CA ASP A 74 2.34 6.57 15.44
C ASP A 74 3.75 6.61 16.02
N SER A 75 4.77 6.21 15.24
CA SER A 75 6.15 6.21 15.72
C SER A 75 6.65 7.59 16.14
N GLY A 76 6.13 8.66 15.53
CA GLY A 76 6.62 10.02 15.70
C GLY A 76 8.05 10.24 15.18
N ALA A 77 8.61 9.28 14.44
CA ALA A 77 9.94 9.39 13.87
C ALA A 77 9.98 10.42 12.72
N PRO A 78 11.11 11.15 12.54
CA PRO A 78 11.27 12.14 11.47
C PRO A 78 11.51 11.44 10.13
N VAL A 79 10.43 10.98 9.50
CA VAL A 79 10.43 10.28 8.21
C VAL A 79 9.43 10.90 7.25
N SER A 80 9.76 10.88 5.96
CA SER A 80 8.86 11.32 4.89
C SER A 80 8.43 10.12 4.05
N GLU A 81 7.13 10.02 3.75
CA GLU A 81 6.58 9.05 2.79
C GLU A 81 7.03 9.42 1.37
N ARG A 82 7.55 8.44 0.63
CA ARG A 82 7.98 8.60 -0.77
C ARG A 82 7.02 7.94 -1.75
N LEU A 83 6.49 6.78 -1.41
CA LEU A 83 5.57 6.03 -2.25
C LEU A 83 4.54 5.30 -1.39
N SER A 84 3.30 5.33 -1.83
CA SER A 84 2.28 4.38 -1.42
C SER A 84 2.43 3.11 -2.26
N LEU A 85 2.46 1.94 -1.64
CA LEU A 85 2.82 0.68 -2.31
C LEU A 85 1.60 -0.13 -2.78
N GLY A 86 0.38 0.31 -2.47
CA GLY A 86 -0.85 -0.29 -3.00
C GLY A 86 -1.32 -1.57 -2.31
N PHE A 87 -0.61 -2.08 -1.31
CA PHE A 87 -1.01 -3.25 -0.52
C PHE A 87 -1.22 -2.91 0.97
N GLY A 88 -1.78 -3.84 1.75
CA GLY A 88 -1.94 -3.66 3.19
C GLY A 88 -2.95 -2.59 3.60
N ARG A 89 -3.93 -2.30 2.74
CA ARG A 89 -4.92 -1.25 2.95
C ARG A 89 -5.80 -1.54 4.18
N SER A 90 -6.00 -0.52 5.01
CA SER A 90 -6.89 -0.60 6.16
C SER A 90 -7.35 0.79 6.60
N SER A 91 -8.46 0.85 7.34
CA SER A 91 -8.95 2.10 7.94
C SER A 91 -8.76 2.05 9.46
N PHE A 92 -8.19 3.09 10.04
CA PHE A 92 -8.03 3.22 11.49
C PHE A 92 -9.23 3.96 12.08
N ARG A 93 -9.91 3.36 13.06
CA ARG A 93 -11.24 3.86 13.52
C ARG A 93 -11.33 3.85 15.04
N TYR A 94 -12.10 4.79 15.57
CA TYR A 94 -12.66 4.64 16.92
C TYR A 94 -13.79 3.62 16.92
N ALA A 95 -13.91 2.86 18.02
CA ALA A 95 -15.04 1.97 18.27
C ALA A 95 -15.41 1.92 19.76
N ALA A 96 -16.69 1.71 20.05
CA ALA A 96 -17.26 1.70 21.40
C ALA A 96 -18.46 0.74 21.48
N PRO A 97 -19.02 0.43 22.67
CA PRO A 97 -20.14 -0.49 22.81
C PRO A 97 -21.32 -0.12 21.91
N ALA A 98 -21.88 -1.13 21.24
CA ALA A 98 -23.10 -0.97 20.45
C ALA A 98 -24.30 -0.57 21.33
N GLY A 99 -25.34 0.01 20.70
CA GLY A 99 -26.57 0.43 21.38
C GLY A 99 -26.65 1.93 21.71
N LYS A 100 -25.59 2.69 21.40
CA LYS A 100 -25.57 4.15 21.39
C LYS A 100 -25.08 4.63 20.02
N ASP A 101 -25.64 5.72 19.52
CA ASP A 101 -25.06 6.46 18.40
C ASP A 101 -23.88 7.30 18.91
N TRP A 102 -22.68 6.83 18.62
CA TRP A 102 -21.43 7.47 19.02
C TRP A 102 -20.98 8.50 17.99
N SER A 103 -20.48 9.62 18.49
CA SER A 103 -19.77 10.64 17.73
C SER A 103 -18.37 10.86 18.31
N PRO A 104 -17.41 11.42 17.55
CA PRO A 104 -16.11 11.78 18.11
C PRO A 104 -16.21 12.68 19.36
N ALA A 105 -17.20 13.57 19.44
CA ALA A 105 -17.37 14.47 20.59
C ALA A 105 -17.66 13.71 21.91
N ASP A 106 -18.24 12.51 21.83
CA ASP A 106 -18.50 11.66 23.00
C ASP A 106 -17.22 11.12 23.65
N LEU A 107 -16.07 11.24 22.98
CA LEU A 107 -14.77 10.81 23.52
C LEU A 107 -14.23 11.76 24.61
N ALA A 108 -14.80 12.96 24.76
CA ALA A 108 -14.33 13.95 25.73
C ALA A 108 -14.37 13.39 27.16
N GLY A 109 -13.22 13.42 27.85
CA GLY A 109 -13.05 12.89 29.20
C GLY A 109 -13.01 11.36 29.32
N LEU A 110 -13.20 10.62 28.23
CA LEU A 110 -13.20 9.15 28.26
C LEU A 110 -11.80 8.56 28.25
N ARG A 111 -11.70 7.27 28.60
CA ARG A 111 -10.50 6.46 28.45
C ARG A 111 -10.53 5.71 27.12
N ILE A 112 -9.50 5.88 26.33
CA ILE A 112 -9.38 5.29 24.99
C ILE A 112 -8.20 4.33 24.96
N ALA A 113 -8.46 3.03 24.80
CA ALA A 113 -7.41 2.03 24.66
C ALA A 113 -6.95 1.89 23.20
N THR A 114 -5.64 1.84 22.99
CA THR A 114 -5.06 1.68 21.65
C THR A 114 -3.64 1.13 21.71
N SER A 115 -3.20 0.47 20.64
CA SER A 115 -1.79 0.18 20.40
C SER A 115 -1.03 1.30 19.68
N TYR A 116 -1.73 2.37 19.27
CA TYR A 116 -1.20 3.50 18.50
C TYR A 116 -1.47 4.82 19.24
N PRO A 117 -0.88 5.02 20.43
CA PRO A 117 -1.26 6.10 21.31
C PRO A 117 -0.90 7.49 20.77
N ASN A 118 0.15 7.62 19.97
CA ASN A 118 0.54 8.92 19.42
C ASN A 118 -0.34 9.32 18.25
N LEU A 119 -0.72 8.35 17.41
CA LEU A 119 -1.69 8.57 16.33
C LEU A 119 -3.03 9.06 16.90
N VAL A 120 -3.53 8.38 17.94
CA VAL A 120 -4.79 8.76 18.61
C VAL A 120 -4.70 10.12 19.28
N ARG A 121 -3.62 10.42 20.01
CA ARG A 121 -3.44 11.74 20.64
C ARG A 121 -3.42 12.87 19.62
N ARG A 122 -2.80 12.64 18.45
CA ARG A 122 -2.74 13.64 17.37
C ARG A 122 -4.12 13.90 16.76
N ASP A 123 -4.91 12.86 16.50
CA ASP A 123 -6.27 13.01 15.98
C ASP A 123 -7.18 13.74 17.00
N LEU A 124 -7.14 13.34 18.28
CA LEU A 124 -7.88 14.02 19.35
C LEU A 124 -7.54 15.51 19.45
N ALA A 125 -6.24 15.84 19.43
CA ALA A 125 -5.77 17.22 19.46
C ALA A 125 -6.25 18.03 18.23
N ALA A 126 -6.21 17.44 17.03
CA ALA A 126 -6.70 18.07 15.81
C ALA A 126 -8.22 18.32 15.86
N ARG A 127 -8.97 17.51 16.60
CA ARG A 127 -10.42 17.66 16.84
C ARG A 127 -10.76 18.55 18.04
N GLY A 128 -9.77 19.01 18.81
CA GLY A 128 -9.99 19.78 20.04
C GLY A 128 -10.64 18.98 21.16
N ILE A 129 -10.39 17.66 21.22
CA ILE A 129 -10.97 16.75 22.21
C ILE A 129 -9.89 16.32 23.21
N GLU A 130 -10.18 16.50 24.50
CA GLU A 130 -9.33 15.97 25.57
C GLU A 130 -9.87 14.63 26.06
N ALA A 131 -9.02 13.59 26.04
CA ALA A 131 -9.36 12.25 26.51
C ALA A 131 -8.10 11.55 27.06
N THR A 132 -8.31 10.51 27.88
CA THR A 132 -7.21 9.73 28.46
C THR A 132 -6.82 8.57 27.54
N VAL A 133 -5.69 8.67 26.85
CA VAL A 133 -5.21 7.62 25.95
C VAL A 133 -4.37 6.58 26.70
N ILE A 134 -4.85 5.33 26.71
CA ILE A 134 -4.24 4.18 27.37
C ILE A 134 -3.54 3.31 26.32
N ARG A 135 -2.22 3.15 26.46
CA ARG A 135 -1.42 2.29 25.59
C ARG A 135 -1.57 0.82 25.98
N LEU A 136 -1.87 -0.04 25.02
CA LEU A 136 -1.87 -1.50 25.12
C LEU A 136 -1.05 -2.13 23.99
N ASP A 137 -0.46 -3.31 24.19
CA ASP A 137 0.40 -3.94 23.17
C ASP A 137 -0.37 -4.67 22.04
N GLY A 138 -1.67 -4.93 22.23
CA GLY A 138 -2.58 -5.51 21.24
C GLY A 138 -3.89 -5.98 21.89
N ALA A 139 -4.77 -6.59 21.08
CA ALA A 139 -6.07 -7.13 21.51
C ALA A 139 -6.88 -6.11 22.32
N VAL A 140 -6.99 -4.89 21.80
CA VAL A 140 -7.56 -3.76 22.55
C VAL A 140 -9.07 -3.88 22.72
N GLU A 141 -9.74 -4.70 21.92
CA GLU A 141 -11.21 -4.85 21.93
C GLU A 141 -11.75 -5.36 23.27
N ILE A 142 -11.03 -6.27 23.93
CA ILE A 142 -11.44 -6.82 25.23
C ILE A 142 -11.30 -5.80 26.38
N SER A 143 -10.56 -4.71 26.17
CA SER A 143 -10.26 -3.71 27.21
C SER A 143 -11.51 -3.03 27.76
N ILE A 144 -12.56 -2.88 26.94
CA ILE A 144 -13.83 -2.29 27.37
C ILE A 144 -14.57 -3.23 28.31
N GLN A 145 -14.67 -4.52 27.95
CA GLN A 145 -15.32 -5.53 28.79
C GLN A 145 -14.61 -5.69 30.16
N LEU A 146 -13.29 -5.53 30.18
CA LEU A 146 -12.48 -5.60 31.41
C LEU A 146 -12.46 -4.28 32.19
N GLY A 147 -13.16 -3.24 31.73
CA GLY A 147 -13.26 -1.95 32.42
C GLY A 147 -11.98 -1.10 32.35
N VAL A 148 -11.04 -1.42 31.45
CA VAL A 148 -9.78 -0.67 31.27
C VAL A 148 -10.02 0.62 30.50
N ALA A 149 -10.95 0.61 29.54
CA ALA A 149 -11.27 1.75 28.69
C ALA A 149 -12.77 1.84 28.41
N ASP A 150 -13.21 3.00 27.93
CA ASP A 150 -14.61 3.29 27.58
C ASP A 150 -14.82 3.22 26.05
N ALA A 151 -13.77 3.47 25.29
CA ALA A 151 -13.68 3.29 23.84
C ALA A 151 -12.31 2.73 23.44
N ILE A 152 -12.19 2.28 22.19
CA ILE A 152 -10.93 1.85 21.59
C ILE A 152 -10.65 2.64 20.31
N ALA A 153 -9.40 2.61 19.87
CA ALA A 153 -9.02 3.01 18.52
C ALA A 153 -8.05 1.99 17.93
N ASP A 154 -8.43 1.36 16.82
CA ASP A 154 -7.63 0.31 16.19
C ASP A 154 -7.88 0.21 14.67
N VAL A 155 -7.07 -0.60 14.02
CA VAL A 155 -7.19 -0.96 12.60
C VAL A 155 -8.45 -1.79 12.38
N VAL A 156 -9.33 -1.32 11.50
CA VAL A 156 -10.56 -2.01 11.10
C VAL A 156 -10.43 -2.53 9.66
N GLY A 157 -10.43 -3.85 9.53
CA GLY A 157 -10.58 -4.55 8.24
C GLY A 157 -12.07 -4.79 7.93
N SER A 158 -12.52 -6.04 8.01
CA SER A 158 -13.93 -6.42 7.74
C SER A 158 -14.93 -6.08 8.86
N GLY A 159 -14.45 -5.52 9.98
CA GLY A 159 -15.25 -5.25 11.18
C GLY A 159 -15.64 -6.49 12.01
N ARG A 160 -15.14 -7.69 11.66
CA ARG A 160 -15.46 -8.94 12.37
C ARG A 160 -15.10 -8.89 13.86
N THR A 161 -13.89 -8.42 14.20
CA THR A 161 -13.41 -8.39 15.59
C THR A 161 -14.24 -7.45 16.47
N LEU A 162 -14.66 -6.31 15.92
CA LEU A 162 -15.55 -5.37 16.61
C LEU A 162 -16.90 -6.02 16.95
N ARG A 163 -17.55 -6.67 15.99
CA ARG A 163 -18.84 -7.34 16.20
C ARG A 163 -18.76 -8.45 17.26
N GLN A 164 -17.65 -9.21 17.28
CA GLN A 164 -17.43 -10.26 18.28
C GLN A 164 -17.37 -9.72 19.73
N HIS A 165 -16.96 -8.46 19.90
CA HIS A 165 -16.91 -7.78 21.20
C HIS A 165 -18.08 -6.80 21.41
N ASN A 166 -19.13 -6.90 20.59
CA ASN A 166 -20.29 -6.00 20.61
C ASN A 166 -19.91 -4.51 20.50
N LEU A 167 -18.92 -4.20 19.66
CA LEU A 167 -18.45 -2.85 19.38
C LEU A 167 -18.92 -2.38 18.00
N VAL A 168 -19.14 -1.07 17.88
CA VAL A 168 -19.45 -0.37 16.63
C VAL A 168 -18.41 0.71 16.36
N ALA A 169 -17.91 0.76 15.13
CA ALA A 169 -17.01 1.83 14.70
C ALA A 169 -17.78 3.11 14.39
N PHE A 170 -17.22 4.27 14.72
CA PHE A 170 -17.87 5.58 14.54
C PHE A 170 -16.88 6.67 14.14
N GLY A 171 -17.41 7.85 13.77
CA GLY A 171 -16.60 9.00 13.35
C GLY A 171 -16.02 8.87 11.94
N GLU A 172 -15.03 9.71 11.61
CA GLU A 172 -14.21 9.60 10.40
C GLU A 172 -12.98 8.71 10.66
N SER A 173 -12.34 8.25 9.58
CA SER A 173 -11.08 7.48 9.71
C SER A 173 -10.00 8.38 10.29
N LEU A 174 -9.26 7.89 11.29
CA LEU A 174 -8.10 8.61 11.83
C LEU A 174 -6.93 8.54 10.85
N CYS A 175 -6.83 7.43 10.12
CA CYS A 175 -5.78 7.16 9.15
C CYS A 175 -6.25 6.06 8.20
N ASP A 176 -6.28 6.37 6.90
CA ASP A 176 -6.37 5.35 5.86
C ASP A 176 -4.95 4.85 5.56
N SER A 177 -4.63 3.69 6.13
CA SER A 177 -3.29 3.10 6.10
C SER A 177 -3.12 2.18 4.91
N GLU A 178 -1.88 2.11 4.43
CA GLU A 178 -1.40 1.10 3.48
C GLU A 178 0.12 0.91 3.68
N GLY A 179 0.70 -0.06 2.97
CA GLY A 179 2.16 -0.21 2.91
C GLY A 179 2.79 0.98 2.21
N VAL A 180 3.80 1.58 2.83
CA VAL A 180 4.49 2.79 2.35
C VAL A 180 6.00 2.60 2.34
N LEU A 181 6.66 3.19 1.35
CA LEU A 181 8.11 3.38 1.35
C LEU A 181 8.41 4.74 2.00
N ILE A 182 9.15 4.71 3.10
CA ILE A 182 9.59 5.89 3.85
C ILE A 182 11.10 6.10 3.68
N GLN A 183 11.52 7.34 3.83
CA GLN A 183 12.92 7.74 3.95
C GLN A 183 13.08 8.66 5.18
N ARG A 184 14.31 8.88 5.63
CA ARG A 184 14.59 9.87 6.67
C ARG A 184 14.22 11.28 6.20
N GLU A 185 13.61 12.06 7.07
CA GLU A 185 13.31 13.47 6.78
C GLU A 185 14.61 14.27 6.57
N GLY A 186 14.59 15.23 5.64
CA GLY A 186 15.78 16.02 5.30
C GLY A 186 16.86 15.27 4.53
N SER A 187 16.61 14.03 4.08
CA SER A 187 17.58 13.30 3.27
C SER A 187 17.87 13.99 1.93
N ASP A 188 19.14 13.97 1.50
CA ASP A 188 19.59 14.57 0.24
C ASP A 188 18.81 14.00 -0.97
N GLY A 189 18.08 14.87 -1.67
CA GLY A 189 17.28 14.51 -2.84
C GLY A 189 18.11 14.17 -4.07
N THR A 190 19.43 14.40 -4.06
CA THR A 190 20.33 14.13 -5.19
C THR A 190 21.04 12.77 -5.11
N ASP A 191 20.80 12.01 -4.03
CA ASP A 191 21.35 10.66 -3.84
C ASP A 191 20.88 9.72 -4.96
N LYS A 192 21.79 9.44 -5.90
CA LYS A 192 21.53 8.61 -7.08
C LYS A 192 21.11 7.20 -6.71
N ALA A 193 21.74 6.59 -5.71
CA ALA A 193 21.44 5.22 -5.33
C ALA A 193 20.02 5.14 -4.76
N ARG A 194 19.67 6.06 -3.85
CA ARG A 194 18.35 6.11 -3.22
C ARG A 194 17.25 6.35 -4.25
N ASN A 195 17.45 7.33 -5.13
CA ASN A 195 16.51 7.65 -6.20
C ASN A 195 16.35 6.50 -7.18
N GLN A 196 17.41 5.75 -7.48
CA GLN A 196 17.32 4.56 -8.32
C GLN A 196 16.44 3.48 -7.67
N LEU A 197 16.57 3.23 -6.36
CA LEU A 197 15.71 2.26 -5.67
C LEU A 197 14.26 2.70 -5.65
N ILE A 198 13.99 3.96 -5.30
CA ILE A 198 12.65 4.54 -5.31
C ILE A 198 12.03 4.39 -6.70
N ALA A 199 12.76 4.73 -7.77
CA ALA A 199 12.26 4.62 -9.15
C ALA A 199 11.98 3.16 -9.57
N ARG A 200 12.79 2.20 -9.13
CA ARG A 200 12.53 0.76 -9.41
C ARG A 200 11.26 0.28 -8.71
N VAL A 201 11.10 0.61 -7.42
CA VAL A 201 9.89 0.26 -6.66
C VAL A 201 8.67 0.95 -7.24
N GLN A 202 8.77 2.24 -7.58
CA GLN A 202 7.69 3.00 -8.24
C GLN A 202 7.25 2.33 -9.55
N GLY A 203 8.20 1.82 -10.34
CA GLY A 203 7.89 1.12 -11.58
C GLY A 203 7.08 -0.15 -11.38
N VAL A 204 7.30 -0.86 -10.27
CA VAL A 204 6.50 -2.03 -9.88
C VAL A 204 5.10 -1.60 -9.42
N VAL A 205 5.00 -0.62 -8.51
CA VAL A 205 3.72 -0.07 -8.03
C VAL A 205 2.85 0.42 -9.18
N PHE A 206 3.46 1.07 -10.17
CA PHE A 206 2.76 1.53 -11.35
C PHE A 206 2.30 0.35 -12.21
N ALA A 207 3.19 -0.61 -12.52
CA ALA A 207 2.85 -1.76 -13.35
C ALA A 207 1.71 -2.62 -12.81
N GLN A 208 1.64 -2.82 -11.49
CA GLN A 208 0.59 -3.60 -10.83
C GLN A 208 -0.84 -3.08 -11.09
N GLN A 209 -0.97 -1.81 -11.48
CA GLN A 209 -2.25 -1.16 -11.78
C GLN A 209 -2.75 -1.44 -13.21
N TYR A 210 -1.93 -2.04 -14.07
CA TYR A 210 -2.22 -2.26 -15.48
C TYR A 210 -2.09 -3.72 -15.88
N LEU A 211 -2.71 -4.04 -17.02
CA LEU A 211 -2.50 -5.25 -17.80
C LEU A 211 -2.03 -4.85 -19.20
N MET A 212 -1.17 -5.66 -19.80
CA MET A 212 -0.91 -5.58 -21.23
C MET A 212 -2.01 -6.34 -21.97
N LEU A 213 -2.78 -5.63 -22.78
CA LEU A 213 -3.73 -6.26 -23.69
C LEU A 213 -3.10 -6.41 -25.07
N ASP A 214 -3.25 -7.60 -25.63
CA ASP A 214 -2.86 -7.96 -26.99
C ASP A 214 -4.10 -8.55 -27.67
N TYR A 215 -4.50 -8.05 -28.84
CA TYR A 215 -5.68 -8.55 -29.53
C TYR A 215 -5.62 -8.35 -31.04
N ASP A 216 -6.31 -9.23 -31.78
CA ASP A 216 -6.46 -9.13 -33.22
C ASP A 216 -7.68 -8.27 -33.57
N CYS A 217 -7.52 -7.32 -34.48
CA CYS A 217 -8.55 -6.37 -34.89
C CYS A 217 -8.64 -6.29 -36.43
N PRO A 218 -9.84 -6.39 -37.02
CA PRO A 218 -10.03 -6.07 -38.44
C PRO A 218 -9.68 -4.61 -38.72
N ARG A 219 -8.98 -4.34 -39.82
CA ARG A 219 -8.56 -2.96 -40.18
C ARG A 219 -9.71 -1.97 -40.26
N GLY A 220 -10.88 -2.40 -40.70
CA GLY A 220 -12.07 -1.55 -40.80
C GLY A 220 -12.60 -1.04 -39.44
N LEU A 221 -12.15 -1.61 -38.33
CA LEU A 221 -12.56 -1.29 -36.96
C LEU A 221 -11.44 -0.61 -36.15
N LEU A 222 -10.31 -0.30 -36.79
CA LEU A 222 -9.12 0.20 -36.13
C LEU A 222 -9.39 1.47 -35.32
N ASP A 223 -10.07 2.46 -35.91
CA ASP A 223 -10.35 3.74 -35.25
C ASP A 223 -11.22 3.58 -34.00
N GLU A 224 -12.09 2.58 -33.96
CA GLU A 224 -12.91 2.26 -32.80
C GLU A 224 -12.11 1.54 -31.72
N ALA A 225 -11.31 0.55 -32.10
CA ALA A 225 -10.42 -0.17 -31.19
C ALA A 225 -9.41 0.78 -30.50
N LEU A 226 -8.86 1.76 -31.23
CA LEU A 226 -7.93 2.75 -30.68
C LEU A 226 -8.59 3.71 -29.68
N ARG A 227 -9.91 3.98 -29.82
CA ARG A 227 -10.67 4.74 -28.81
C ARG A 227 -10.90 3.95 -27.53
N ILE A 228 -11.11 2.64 -27.65
CA ILE A 228 -11.34 1.74 -26.50
C ILE A 228 -10.03 1.53 -25.72
N THR A 229 -8.93 1.28 -26.42
CA THR A 229 -7.61 1.09 -25.80
C THR A 229 -6.62 2.13 -26.27
N PRO A 230 -6.63 3.37 -25.74
CA PRO A 230 -5.69 4.43 -26.16
C PRO A 230 -4.24 4.19 -25.67
N GLY A 231 -4.03 3.28 -24.72
CA GLY A 231 -2.71 3.05 -24.11
C GLY A 231 -2.28 4.20 -23.20
N LEU A 232 -1.00 4.17 -22.76
CA LEU A 232 -0.41 5.27 -21.99
C LEU A 232 0.05 6.43 -22.88
N GLU A 233 0.69 6.09 -24.00
CA GLU A 233 1.18 7.06 -25.00
C GLU A 233 0.38 6.94 -26.30
N SER A 234 0.42 5.74 -26.89
CA SER A 234 -0.36 5.35 -28.06
C SER A 234 -0.34 3.82 -28.16
N PRO A 235 -1.37 3.18 -28.74
CA PRO A 235 -1.38 1.74 -28.96
C PRO A 235 -0.33 1.35 -30.00
N THR A 236 0.26 0.17 -29.83
CA THR A 236 1.12 -0.43 -30.86
C THR A 236 0.25 -1.15 -31.86
N ILE A 237 0.49 -0.94 -33.15
CA ILE A 237 -0.25 -1.60 -34.24
C ILE A 237 0.76 -2.37 -35.09
N SER A 238 0.57 -3.67 -35.22
CA SER A 238 1.42 -4.55 -36.03
C SER A 238 0.58 -5.24 -37.11
N PRO A 239 1.02 -5.26 -38.38
CA PRO A 239 0.30 -6.00 -39.43
C PRO A 239 0.36 -7.50 -39.16
N LEU A 240 -0.74 -8.21 -39.47
CA LEU A 240 -0.76 -9.66 -39.51
C LEU A 240 -0.45 -10.17 -40.92
N ALA A 241 -0.26 -11.49 -41.05
CA ALA A 241 -0.10 -12.14 -42.35
C ALA A 241 -1.36 -12.01 -43.22
N ASP A 242 -2.54 -12.00 -42.61
CA ASP A 242 -3.77 -11.58 -43.26
C ASP A 242 -3.81 -10.04 -43.29
N GLU A 243 -3.75 -9.48 -44.49
CA GLU A 243 -3.74 -8.03 -44.70
C GLU A 243 -5.02 -7.34 -44.21
N ALA A 244 -6.13 -8.07 -44.02
CA ALA A 244 -7.36 -7.51 -43.48
C ALA A 244 -7.29 -7.25 -41.97
N TRP A 245 -6.25 -7.72 -41.27
CA TRP A 245 -6.14 -7.69 -39.81
C TRP A 245 -4.84 -7.02 -39.31
N VAL A 246 -4.91 -6.54 -38.08
CA VAL A 246 -3.77 -6.03 -37.31
C VAL A 246 -3.81 -6.60 -35.88
N ALA A 247 -2.66 -6.77 -35.26
CA ALA A 247 -2.55 -6.96 -33.82
C ALA A 247 -2.36 -5.60 -33.15
N ILE A 248 -3.12 -5.35 -32.08
CA ILE A 248 -3.03 -4.13 -31.27
C ILE A 248 -2.54 -4.49 -29.88
N ARG A 249 -1.60 -3.68 -29.37
CA ARG A 249 -1.09 -3.80 -28.00
C ARG A 249 -1.25 -2.49 -27.24
N ALA A 250 -1.83 -2.56 -26.04
CA ALA A 250 -2.01 -1.39 -25.18
C ALA A 250 -2.04 -1.78 -23.70
N LEU A 251 -1.53 -0.88 -22.86
CA LEU A 251 -1.72 -0.98 -21.41
C LEU A 251 -3.12 -0.50 -21.05
N VAL A 252 -3.84 -1.28 -20.25
CA VAL A 252 -5.19 -0.98 -19.77
C VAL A 252 -5.23 -1.09 -18.25
N PRO A 253 -5.87 -0.15 -17.53
CA PRO A 253 -5.98 -0.26 -16.08
C PRO A 253 -6.70 -1.56 -15.68
N ARG A 254 -6.11 -2.30 -14.75
CA ARG A 254 -6.60 -3.63 -14.33
C ARG A 254 -8.08 -3.60 -13.91
N LYS A 255 -8.51 -2.51 -13.25
CA LYS A 255 -9.88 -2.33 -12.74
C LYS A 255 -10.96 -2.35 -13.82
N VAL A 256 -10.65 -1.93 -15.04
CA VAL A 256 -11.61 -1.82 -16.16
C VAL A 256 -11.32 -2.82 -17.28
N SER A 257 -10.35 -3.73 -17.06
CA SER A 257 -9.87 -4.63 -18.11
C SER A 257 -10.96 -5.53 -18.69
N ASN A 258 -11.83 -6.11 -17.86
CA ASN A 258 -12.92 -6.95 -18.34
C ASN A 258 -13.91 -6.16 -19.21
N ASP A 259 -14.35 -4.98 -18.77
CA ASP A 259 -15.27 -4.13 -19.54
C ASP A 259 -14.66 -3.72 -20.89
N VAL A 260 -13.35 -3.45 -20.91
CA VAL A 260 -12.61 -3.14 -22.13
C VAL A 260 -12.56 -4.36 -23.06
N MET A 261 -12.33 -5.56 -22.54
CA MET A 261 -12.34 -6.80 -23.33
C MET A 261 -13.72 -7.07 -23.94
N ASP A 262 -14.80 -6.80 -23.19
CA ASP A 262 -16.18 -6.94 -23.68
C ASP A 262 -16.45 -5.96 -24.84
N GLN A 263 -16.10 -4.68 -24.68
CA GLN A 263 -16.23 -3.67 -25.74
C GLN A 263 -15.45 -4.04 -27.01
N LEU A 264 -14.22 -4.55 -26.85
CA LEU A 264 -13.41 -5.02 -27.97
C LEU A 264 -14.06 -6.22 -28.67
N ALA A 265 -14.62 -7.17 -27.91
CA ALA A 265 -15.30 -8.33 -28.48
C ALA A 265 -16.58 -7.94 -29.24
N GLU A 266 -17.35 -6.97 -28.72
CA GLU A 266 -18.58 -6.46 -29.33
C GLU A 266 -18.32 -5.84 -30.71
N ILE A 267 -17.24 -5.07 -30.86
CA ILE A 267 -16.90 -4.45 -32.15
C ILE A 267 -16.33 -5.48 -33.13
N GLY A 268 -15.84 -6.62 -32.65
CA GLY A 268 -15.38 -7.73 -33.50
C GLY A 268 -13.91 -8.11 -33.34
N ALA A 269 -13.20 -7.57 -32.34
CA ALA A 269 -11.85 -8.02 -32.01
C ALA A 269 -11.84 -9.51 -31.61
N LYS A 270 -10.72 -10.18 -31.84
CA LYS A 270 -10.51 -11.61 -31.59
C LYS A 270 -9.21 -11.85 -30.83
N ALA A 271 -9.09 -13.05 -30.25
CA ALA A 271 -7.91 -13.48 -29.50
C ALA A 271 -7.45 -12.41 -28.49
N ILE A 272 -8.38 -11.87 -27.70
CA ILE A 272 -8.08 -10.82 -26.72
C ILE A 272 -7.37 -11.45 -25.53
N LEU A 273 -6.08 -11.19 -25.41
CA LEU A 273 -5.19 -11.67 -24.37
C LEU A 273 -4.92 -10.56 -23.37
N ALA A 274 -4.79 -10.91 -22.10
CA ALA A 274 -4.31 -10.03 -21.05
C ALA A 274 -3.13 -10.68 -20.32
N SER A 275 -2.04 -9.94 -20.17
CA SER A 275 -0.82 -10.40 -19.47
C SER A 275 -0.44 -9.45 -18.35
N ASP A 276 0.00 -10.01 -17.22
CA ASP A 276 0.61 -9.24 -16.15
C ASP A 276 1.93 -8.63 -16.59
N ILE A 277 2.22 -7.43 -16.09
CA ILE A 277 3.50 -6.75 -16.25
C ILE A 277 4.14 -6.55 -14.88
N ARG A 278 5.45 -6.80 -14.78
CA ARG A 278 6.18 -6.72 -13.50
C ARG A 278 6.62 -5.29 -13.14
N SER A 279 7.09 -4.53 -14.13
CA SER A 279 7.51 -3.14 -13.90
C SER A 279 7.32 -2.30 -15.16
N CYS A 280 7.03 -1.01 -14.98
CA CYS A 280 6.86 -0.04 -16.05
C CYS A 280 7.32 1.32 -15.54
N ARG A 281 8.28 1.94 -16.25
CA ARG A 281 8.72 3.32 -15.97
C ARG A 281 7.94 4.28 -16.86
N ALA A 282 6.94 4.93 -16.27
CA ALA A 282 6.08 5.86 -16.98
C ALA A 282 6.45 7.34 -16.76
N PHE A 283 7.43 7.63 -15.89
CA PHE A 283 7.86 8.99 -15.51
C PHE A 283 9.36 9.07 -15.26
#